data_AF-A0AAD9TL71-F1
#
_entry.id   AF-A0AAD9TL71-F1
#
_cell.length_a   1.000
_cell.length_b   1.000
_cell.length_c   1.000
_cell.angle_alpha   90.00
_cell.angle_beta   90.00
_cell.angle_gamma   90.00
#
_symmetry.space_group_name_H-M   'P 1'
#
loop_
_entity.id
_entity.type
_entity.pdbx_description
1 polymer ?
#
loop_
_entity_poly.entity_id
_entity_poly.type
_entity_poly.pdbx_seq_one_letter_code
_entity_poly.pdbx_strand_id
1 'polypeptide(L)'
;MEDRRMVLQGGPWRFDKALLVLEEPKGKGDIREMAFNRVAFWVKIHNVPLLCMTKEIGVFLEKMLGEVRDIDVGPSVECVGKYIRVRVVINVEEPLHGSYD
;
A
#
# COMPACT_ATOMS: atom_id res chain seq x y z
N MET A 1 11.64 15.06 -12.85
CA MET A 1 10.22 14.67 -12.66
C MET A 1 10.10 13.17 -12.43
N GLU A 2 10.74 12.35 -13.27
CA GLU A 2 10.74 10.88 -13.13
C GLU A 2 11.29 10.42 -11.77
N ASP A 3 12.47 10.90 -11.36
CA ASP A 3 13.10 10.49 -10.09
C ASP A 3 12.21 10.78 -8.88
N ARG A 4 11.56 11.94 -8.84
CA ARG A 4 10.61 12.31 -7.78
C ARG A 4 9.45 11.32 -7.73
N ARG A 5 8.88 10.97 -8.88
CA ARG A 5 7.78 9.99 -8.97
C ARG A 5 8.25 8.62 -8.52
N MET A 6 9.43 8.18 -8.95
CA MET A 6 10.03 6.92 -8.50
C MET A 6 10.23 6.88 -6.99
N VAL A 7 10.68 7.98 -6.38
CA VAL A 7 10.81 8.08 -4.92
C VAL A 7 9.43 8.01 -4.25
N LEU A 8 8.46 8.82 -4.66
CA LEU A 8 7.11 8.81 -4.07
C LEU A 8 6.41 7.46 -4.23
N GLN A 9 6.60 6.79 -5.36
CA GLN A 9 6.04 5.46 -5.66
C GLN A 9 6.94 4.31 -5.21
N GLY A 10 8.12 4.55 -4.62
CA GLY A 10 9.05 3.49 -4.22
C GLY A 10 8.88 3.01 -2.78
N GLY A 11 8.09 3.73 -1.97
CA GLY A 11 7.93 3.46 -0.54
C GLY A 11 7.28 2.10 -0.19
N PRO A 12 7.29 1.70 1.08
CA PRO A 12 7.61 2.52 2.25
C PRO A 12 9.13 2.74 2.42
N TRP A 13 9.52 3.96 2.79
CA TRP A 13 10.91 4.31 3.04
C TRP A 13 11.21 4.24 4.53
N ARG A 14 12.43 3.80 4.87
CA ARG A 14 12.90 3.70 6.25
C ARG A 14 14.31 4.26 6.36
N PHE A 15 14.55 5.08 7.37
CA PHE A 15 15.86 5.57 7.74
C PHE A 15 16.03 5.44 9.25
N ASP A 16 17.17 4.90 9.70
CA ASP A 16 17.48 4.68 11.12
C ASP A 16 16.31 4.09 11.95
N LYS A 17 15.71 3.00 11.44
CA LYS A 17 14.56 2.30 12.05
C LYS A 17 13.26 3.13 12.14
N ALA A 18 13.23 4.37 11.66
CA ALA A 18 12.05 5.21 11.57
C ALA A 18 11.41 5.14 10.18
N LEU A 19 10.07 5.13 10.14
CA LEU A 19 9.30 5.23 8.90
C LEU A 19 9.36 6.67 8.38
N LEU A 20 9.66 6.84 7.10
CA LEU A 20 9.59 8.14 6.45
C LEU A 20 8.24 8.30 5.75
N VAL A 21 7.47 9.30 6.17
CA VAL A 21 6.23 9.70 5.48
C VAL A 21 6.57 10.77 4.46
N LEU A 22 6.36 10.45 3.18
CA LEU A 22 6.60 11.38 2.08
C LEU A 22 5.25 11.85 1.55
N GLU A 23 5.10 13.16 1.40
CA GLU A 23 3.93 13.76 0.79
C GLU A 23 4.35 14.65 -0.39
N GLU A 24 3.58 14.58 -1.47
CA GLU A 24 3.83 15.36 -2.67
C GLU A 24 3.29 16.80 -2.50
N PRO A 25 4.14 17.85 -2.55
CA PRO A 25 3.64 19.21 -2.51
C PRO A 25 2.68 19.52 -3.66
N LYS A 26 1.51 20.06 -3.33
CA LYS A 26 0.52 20.53 -4.30
C LYS A 26 0.70 22.04 -4.55
N GLY A 27 1.45 22.40 -5.59
CA GLY A 27 1.62 23.80 -6.00
C GLY A 27 2.44 24.63 -5.01
N LYS A 28 1.99 25.87 -4.72
CA LYS A 28 2.63 26.80 -3.76
C LYS A 28 2.09 26.65 -2.32
N GLY A 29 1.56 25.49 -1.95
CA GLY A 29 0.99 25.26 -0.62
C GLY A 29 2.01 25.48 0.50
N ASP A 30 1.52 25.91 1.68
CA ASP A 30 2.35 25.99 2.88
C ASP A 30 2.69 24.58 3.36
N ILE A 31 3.95 24.34 3.70
CA ILE A 31 4.42 23.06 4.26
C ILE A 31 3.62 22.70 5.53
N ARG A 32 3.13 23.70 6.26
CA ARG A 32 2.33 23.52 7.47
C ARG A 32 0.95 22.90 7.22
N GLU A 33 0.45 22.97 5.98
CA GLU A 33 -0.86 22.42 5.59
C GLU A 33 -0.75 20.97 5.07
N MET A 34 0.48 20.45 4.94
CA MET A 34 0.71 19.07 4.52
C MET A 34 0.46 18.11 5.70
N ALA A 35 -0.20 16.99 5.42
CA ALA A 35 -0.72 16.08 6.45
C ALA A 35 0.34 15.10 6.98
N PHE A 36 1.28 14.64 6.14
CA PHE A 36 2.34 13.68 6.47
C PHE A 36 1.87 12.45 7.27
N ASN A 37 0.65 11.96 7.00
CA ASN A 37 0.05 10.86 7.75
C ASN A 37 -0.27 9.62 6.89
N ARG A 38 0.05 9.63 5.59
CA ARG A 38 -0.30 8.53 4.66
C ARG A 38 0.94 7.86 4.09
N VAL A 39 1.01 6.53 4.20
CA VAL A 39 2.10 5.73 3.61
C VAL A 39 1.55 4.49 2.91
N ALA A 40 2.06 4.22 1.71
CA ALA A 40 1.72 3.01 0.95
C ALA A 40 2.61 1.83 1.37
N PHE A 41 1.99 0.74 1.83
CA PHE A 41 2.65 -0.50 2.21
C PHE A 41 2.27 -1.64 1.29
N TRP A 42 3.22 -2.53 1.01
CA TRP A 42 2.93 -3.82 0.40
C TRP A 42 2.46 -4.80 1.49
N VAL A 43 1.19 -5.16 1.44
CA VAL A 43 0.55 -6.12 2.33
C VAL A 43 0.40 -7.46 1.62
N LYS A 44 0.74 -8.54 2.31
CA LYS A 44 0.51 -9.91 1.82
C LYS A 44 -0.77 -10.45 2.43
N ILE A 45 -1.67 -10.91 1.59
CA ILE A 45 -2.94 -11.51 1.99
C ILE A 45 -2.81 -13.01 1.75
N HIS A 46 -2.76 -13.76 2.86
CA HIS A 46 -2.62 -15.21 2.85
C HIS A 46 -3.98 -15.89 2.88
N ASN A 47 -4.02 -17.19 2.55
CA ASN A 47 -5.22 -18.04 2.61
C ASN A 47 -6.41 -17.55 1.76
N VAL A 48 -6.14 -16.76 0.73
CA VAL A 48 -7.14 -16.37 -0.26
C VAL A 48 -7.44 -17.59 -1.14
N PRO A 49 -8.71 -18.00 -1.32
CA PRO A 49 -9.05 -19.09 -2.22
C PRO A 49 -8.46 -18.86 -3.61
N LEU A 50 -8.10 -19.93 -4.33
CA LEU A 50 -7.52 -19.80 -5.69
C LEU A 50 -8.44 -19.07 -6.67
N LEU A 51 -9.75 -19.31 -6.55
CA LEU A 51 -10.79 -18.59 -7.30
C LEU A 51 -10.81 -17.09 -6.97
N CYS A 52 -10.21 -16.71 -5.85
CA CYS A 52 -10.11 -15.36 -5.34
C CYS A 52 -8.80 -14.64 -5.68
N MET A 53 -7.91 -15.28 -6.44
CA MET A 53 -6.66 -14.69 -6.93
C MET A 53 -6.82 -14.04 -8.30
N THR A 54 -7.94 -13.34 -8.51
CA THR A 54 -8.20 -12.58 -9.74
C THR A 54 -8.09 -11.08 -9.48
N LYS A 55 -7.93 -10.31 -10.56
CA LYS A 55 -7.82 -8.85 -10.48
C LYS A 55 -9.10 -8.22 -9.90
N GLU A 56 -10.26 -8.79 -10.19
CA GLU A 56 -11.56 -8.34 -9.69
C GLU A 56 -11.63 -8.44 -8.16
N ILE A 57 -11.05 -9.49 -7.58
CA ILE A 57 -11.01 -9.67 -6.13
C ILE A 57 -9.94 -8.81 -5.49
N GLY A 58 -8.85 -8.52 -6.21
CA GLY A 58 -7.96 -7.43 -5.86
C GLY A 58 -8.69 -6.09 -5.66
N VAL A 59 -9.58 -5.71 -6.59
CA VAL A 59 -10.39 -4.48 -6.50
C VAL A 59 -11.46 -4.58 -5.39
N PHE A 60 -11.96 -5.78 -5.10
CA PHE A 60 -12.82 -5.97 -3.93
C PHE A 60 -12.05 -5.75 -2.62
N LEU A 61 -10.85 -6.31 -2.51
CA LEU A 61 -9.96 -6.14 -1.36
C LEU A 61 -9.52 -4.68 -1.19
N GLU A 62 -9.42 -3.92 -2.27
CA GLU A 62 -9.26 -2.46 -2.21
C GLU A 62 -10.34 -1.80 -1.37
N LYS A 63 -11.62 -2.09 -1.63
CA LYS A 63 -12.71 -1.50 -0.84
C LYS A 63 -12.66 -1.85 0.65
N MET A 64 -12.06 -2.98 1.01
CA MET A 64 -11.96 -3.44 2.41
C MET A 64 -10.74 -2.90 3.14
N LEU A 65 -9.58 -2.84 2.47
CA LEU A 65 -8.29 -2.50 3.10
C LEU A 65 -8.00 -1.00 3.10
N GLY A 66 -8.75 -0.20 2.32
CA GLY A 66 -8.56 1.23 2.18
C GLY A 66 -8.09 1.61 0.78
N GLU A 67 -7.43 2.76 0.64
CA GLU A 67 -6.99 3.22 -0.68
C GLU A 67 -5.87 2.32 -1.22
N VAL A 68 -6.15 1.51 -2.24
CA VAL A 68 -5.17 0.63 -2.89
C VAL A 68 -4.56 1.32 -4.09
N ARG A 69 -3.24 1.24 -4.18
CA ARG A 69 -2.45 1.85 -5.26
C ARG A 69 -2.01 0.85 -6.32
N ASP A 70 -1.86 -0.42 -5.96
CA ASP A 70 -1.34 -1.45 -6.85
C ASP A 70 -1.70 -2.86 -6.35
N ILE A 71 -1.80 -3.81 -7.27
CA ILE A 71 -2.12 -5.21 -6.99
C ILE A 71 -1.17 -6.09 -7.81
N ASP A 72 -0.29 -6.78 -7.10
CA ASP A 72 0.62 -7.75 -7.68
C ASP A 72 0.05 -9.15 -7.46
N VAL A 73 -0.49 -9.71 -8.54
CA VAL A 73 -1.07 -11.07 -8.61
C VAL A 73 0.01 -12.12 -8.96
N GLY A 74 1.27 -11.71 -9.14
CA GLY A 74 2.37 -12.58 -9.55
C GLY A 74 2.31 -12.98 -11.04
N PRO A 75 3.44 -13.38 -11.65
CA PRO A 75 3.44 -13.90 -13.00
C PRO A 75 2.79 -15.29 -12.99
N SER A 76 1.88 -15.48 -13.93
CA SER A 76 1.04 -16.66 -14.04
C SER A 76 1.82 -17.98 -14.18
N VAL A 77 1.08 -19.06 -13.88
CA VAL A 77 1.30 -20.49 -14.17
C VAL A 77 1.99 -21.34 -13.08
N GLU A 78 2.90 -20.81 -12.27
CA GLU A 78 3.54 -21.61 -11.18
C GLU A 78 3.14 -21.21 -9.75
N CYS A 79 2.45 -20.08 -9.60
CA CYS A 79 1.97 -19.60 -8.30
C CYS A 79 0.51 -20.00 -8.03
N VAL A 80 0.28 -21.31 -7.88
CA VAL A 80 -0.92 -21.76 -7.17
C VAL A 80 -0.79 -21.35 -5.70
N GLY A 81 -1.49 -20.29 -5.27
CA GLY A 81 -2.16 -20.30 -3.97
C GLY A 81 -1.46 -19.78 -2.71
N LYS A 82 -0.33 -19.06 -2.77
CA LYS A 82 0.37 -18.69 -1.51
C LYS A 82 -0.05 -17.34 -0.91
N TYR A 83 -0.19 -16.28 -1.70
CA TYR A 83 -0.69 -14.98 -1.25
C TYR A 83 -0.94 -14.03 -2.43
N ILE A 84 -1.81 -13.05 -2.22
CA ILE A 84 -1.92 -11.85 -3.08
C ILE A 84 -1.14 -10.73 -2.41
N ARG A 85 -0.46 -9.89 -3.19
CA ARG A 85 0.19 -8.69 -2.66
C ARG A 85 -0.57 -7.46 -3.10
N VAL A 86 -1.02 -6.67 -2.13
CA VAL A 86 -1.77 -5.44 -2.39
C VAL A 86 -0.99 -4.28 -1.79
N ARG A 87 -0.92 -3.18 -2.53
CA ARG A 87 -0.30 -1.95 -2.07
C ARG A 87 -1.36 -1.03 -1.49
N VAL A 88 -1.40 -0.91 -0.17
CA VAL A 88 -2.45 -0.19 0.55
C VAL A 88 -1.88 1.07 1.18
N VAL A 89 -2.59 2.20 1.05
CA VAL A 89 -2.29 3.45 1.77
C VAL A 89 -2.88 3.37 3.17
N ILE A 90 -2.03 3.50 4.18
CA ILE A 90 -2.39 3.42 5.60
C ILE A 90 -2.23 4.80 6.23
N ASN A 91 -3.20 5.20 7.07
CA ASN A 91 -3.06 6.34 7.97
C ASN A 91 -2.18 5.94 9.16
N VAL A 92 -1.01 6.55 9.32
CA VAL A 92 -0.07 6.21 10.40
C VAL A 92 -0.43 6.84 11.75
N GLU A 93 -1.43 7.71 11.80
CA GLU A 93 -1.99 8.27 13.04
C GLU A 93 -2.97 7.30 13.72
N GLU A 94 -3.46 6.30 12.98
CA GLU A 94 -4.36 5.28 13.49
C GLU A 94 -3.57 4.00 13.82
N PRO A 95 -3.83 3.37 14.98
CA PRO A 95 -3.20 2.10 15.30
C PRO A 95 -3.68 1.01 14.33
N LEU A 96 -2.79 0.07 14.02
CA LEU A 96 -3.20 -1.14 13.32
C LEU A 96 -4.04 -2.00 14.27
N HIS A 97 -5.29 -2.25 13.90
CA HIS A 97 -6.15 -3.17 14.63
C HIS A 97 -5.62 -4.61 14.46
N GLY A 98 -5.30 -5.25 15.59
CA GLY A 98 -4.91 -6.66 15.61
C GLY A 98 -6.11 -7.58 15.43
N SER A 99 -5.88 -8.81 15.01
CA SER A 99 -6.94 -9.81 14.82
C SER A 99 -7.47 -10.44 16.13
N TYR A 100 -7.37 -9.72 17.26
CA TYR A 100 -7.70 -10.22 18.60
C TYR A 100 -8.88 -9.49 19.24
N ASP A 101 -9.82 -9.01 18.41
CA ASP A 101 -11.12 -8.48 18.84
C ASP A 101 -12.27 -9.35 18.30
#